data_AF-A0AAD3XLE1-F1
#
_entry.id   AF-A0AAD3XLE1-F1
#
_cell.length_a   1.000
_cell.length_b   1.000
_cell.length_c   1.000
_cell.angle_alpha   90.00
_cell.angle_beta   90.00
_cell.angle_gamma   90.00
#
_symmetry.space_group_name_H-M   'P 1'
#
loop_
_entity.id
_entity.type
_entity.pdbx_description
1 polymer ?
#
loop_
_entity_poly.entity_id
_entity_poly.type
_entity_poly.pdbx_seq_one_letter_code
_entity_poly.pdbx_strand_id
1 'polypeptide(L)'
;MVSEVINQLLTTTAWGVLDYLVSNITLGIGNIQLTLCQIVLLTAAEIVTTPQKLAFIDVAKGVRMFPKLKVPCVAVVENMCHLDADGKPLLTFTRVFPFSTLRTRFS
;
A
#
# COMPACT_ATOMS: atom_id res chain seq x y z
N MET A 1 -22.56 8.23 3.00
CA MET A 1 -22.50 6.78 3.30
C MET A 1 -21.08 6.29 3.57
N VAL A 2 -20.23 5.94 2.58
CA VAL A 2 -18.90 5.33 2.87
C VAL A 2 -17.93 6.30 3.57
N SER A 3 -17.82 7.54 3.08
CA SER A 3 -16.98 8.58 3.70
C SER A 3 -17.36 8.90 5.14
N GLU A 4 -18.64 8.76 5.45
CA GLU A 4 -19.21 9.03 6.77
C GLU A 4 -18.88 7.91 7.76
N VAL A 5 -18.95 6.66 7.32
CA VAL A 5 -18.49 5.49 8.10
C VAL A 5 -16.99 5.58 8.38
N ILE A 6 -16.19 6.00 7.40
CA ILE A 6 -14.75 6.24 7.57
C ILE A 6 -14.50 7.32 8.61
N ASN A 7 -15.19 8.46 8.51
CA ASN A 7 -15.08 9.53 9.50
C ASN A 7 -15.44 9.02 10.90
N GLN A 8 -16.55 8.28 11.04
CA GLN A 8 -16.94 7.69 12.31
C GLN A 8 -15.88 6.72 12.86
N LEU A 9 -15.28 5.87 12.02
CA LEU A 9 -14.21 4.96 12.46
C LEU A 9 -12.96 5.72 12.94
N LEU A 10 -12.66 6.87 12.35
CA LEU A 10 -11.51 7.68 12.71
C LEU A 10 -11.75 8.52 13.97
N THR A 11 -12.95 9.09 14.12
CA THR A 11 -13.24 10.05 15.19
C THR A 11 -13.94 9.45 16.41
N THR A 12 -14.68 8.36 16.23
CA THR A 12 -15.57 7.79 17.26
C THR A 12 -15.02 6.49 17.85
N THR A 13 -13.99 5.91 17.24
CA THR A 13 -13.28 4.75 17.80
C THR A 13 -12.29 5.21 18.87
N ALA A 14 -12.29 4.55 20.03
CA ALA A 14 -11.37 4.81 21.12
C ALA A 14 -9.98 4.20 20.84
N TRP A 15 -9.20 4.84 19.97
CA TRP A 15 -7.84 4.41 19.61
C TRP A 15 -6.83 4.51 20.76
N GLY A 16 -7.07 5.41 21.72
CA GLY A 16 -6.13 5.71 22.80
C GLY A 16 -4.92 6.49 22.30
N VAL A 17 -3.77 6.29 22.96
CA VAL A 17 -2.48 6.86 22.53
C VAL A 17 -1.86 5.89 21.52
N LEU A 18 -1.61 6.36 20.30
CA LEU A 18 -0.99 5.58 19.23
C LEU A 18 0.16 6.37 18.62
N ASP A 19 1.29 5.68 18.41
CA ASP A 19 2.40 6.21 17.61
C ASP A 19 2.11 6.07 16.11
N TYR A 20 1.41 4.99 15.73
CA TYR A 20 1.10 4.66 14.34
C TYR A 20 -0.31 4.07 14.21
N LEU A 21 -1.03 4.50 13.17
CA LEU A 21 -2.30 3.92 12.74
C LEU A 21 -2.13 3.41 11.31
N VAL A 22 -2.16 2.10 11.13
CA VAL A 22 -2.02 1.46 9.81
C VAL A 22 -3.41 1.09 9.28
N SER A 23 -3.73 1.59 8.09
CA SER A 23 -4.98 1.25 7.40
C SER A 23 -4.69 0.44 6.15
N ASN A 24 -5.32 -0.73 6.03
CA ASN A 24 -5.24 -1.55 4.83
C ASN A 24 -6.26 -1.05 3.80
N ILE A 25 -5.77 -0.51 2.69
CA ILE A 25 -6.60 0.00 1.59
C ILE A 25 -6.39 -0.90 0.38
N THR A 26 -7.48 -1.41 -0.18
CA THR A 26 -7.42 -2.14 -1.46
C THR A 26 -7.09 -1.17 -2.59
N LEU A 27 -6.07 -1.51 -3.39
CA LEU A 27 -5.72 -0.76 -4.59
C LEU A 27 -6.81 -0.95 -5.65
N GLY A 28 -7.37 0.14 -6.15
CA GLY A 28 -8.44 0.08 -7.17
C GLY A 28 -8.81 1.44 -7.74
N ILE A 29 -9.63 1.44 -8.80
CA ILE A 29 -10.12 2.64 -9.51
C ILE A 29 -11.28 3.32 -8.73
N GLY A 30 -11.61 2.83 -7.54
CA GLY A 30 -12.70 3.35 -6.72
C GLY A 30 -12.38 4.72 -6.12
N ASN A 31 -13.36 5.62 -6.12
CA ASN A 31 -13.25 6.96 -5.52
C ASN A 31 -12.96 6.93 -4.00
N ILE A 32 -13.19 5.81 -3.32
CA ILE A 32 -13.05 5.67 -1.86
C ILE A 32 -11.60 5.92 -1.41
N GLN A 33 -10.60 5.44 -2.15
CA GLN A 33 -9.18 5.68 -1.81
C GLN A 33 -8.83 7.17 -1.92
N LEU A 34 -9.35 7.86 -2.95
CA LEU A 34 -9.17 9.31 -3.09
C LEU A 34 -9.84 10.06 -1.95
N THR A 35 -11.07 9.67 -1.61
CA THR A 35 -11.82 10.30 -0.51
C THR A 35 -11.17 10.05 0.85
N LEU A 36 -10.61 8.86 1.10
CA LEU A 36 -9.81 8.57 2.29
C LEU A 36 -8.59 9.49 2.41
N CYS A 37 -7.81 9.60 1.33
CA CYS A 37 -6.64 10.48 1.30
C CYS A 37 -6.99 11.97 1.39
N GLN A 38 -8.23 12.36 1.12
CA GLN A 38 -8.73 13.73 1.30
C GLN A 38 -9.21 14.00 2.72
N ILE A 39 -9.81 12.99 3.37
CA ILE A 39 -10.31 13.08 4.74
C ILE A 39 -9.17 12.99 5.74
N VAL A 40 -8.18 12.12 5.49
CA VAL A 40 -7.04 11.87 6.36
C VAL A 40 -5.76 12.29 5.68
N LEU A 41 -4.96 13.09 6.39
CA LEU A 41 -3.57 13.37 6.02
C LEU A 41 -2.72 12.10 6.23
N LEU A 42 -2.64 11.25 5.20
CA LEU A 42 -1.77 10.09 5.22
C LEU A 42 -0.30 10.52 5.17
N THR A 43 0.48 10.12 6.18
CA THR A 43 1.91 10.43 6.27
C THR A 43 2.74 9.67 5.26
N ALA A 44 2.37 8.41 4.99
CA ALA A 44 3.13 7.48 4.16
C ALA A 44 2.21 6.38 3.64
N ALA A 45 2.59 5.77 2.52
CA ALA A 45 1.95 4.58 2.00
C ALA A 45 2.97 3.51 1.61
N GLU A 46 2.63 2.26 1.90
CA GLU A 46 3.35 1.08 1.46
C GLU A 46 2.44 0.24 0.57
N ILE A 47 2.96 -0.26 -0.54
CA ILE A 47 2.19 -1.05 -1.50
C ILE A 47 2.63 -2.49 -1.42
N VAL A 48 1.69 -3.41 -1.18
CA VAL A 48 1.95 -4.85 -1.24
C VAL A 48 1.52 -5.39 -2.59
N THR A 49 2.37 -6.19 -3.23
CA THR A 49 2.11 -6.88 -4.49
C THR A 49 2.51 -8.35 -4.41
N THR A 50 2.37 -9.08 -5.50
CA THR A 50 2.81 -10.46 -5.63
C THR A 50 3.59 -10.63 -6.94
N PRO A 51 4.46 -11.65 -7.11
CA PRO A 51 5.35 -11.74 -8.28
C PRO A 51 4.63 -11.97 -9.61
N GLN A 52 3.32 -12.25 -9.59
CA GLN A 52 2.56 -12.47 -10.82
C GLN A 52 2.43 -11.16 -11.61
N LYS A 53 2.63 -11.26 -12.92
CA LYS A 53 2.60 -10.12 -13.86
C LYS A 53 1.33 -9.28 -13.75
N LEU A 54 0.18 -9.89 -13.46
CA LEU A 54 -1.09 -9.19 -13.29
C LEU A 54 -1.07 -8.23 -12.08
N ALA A 55 -0.55 -8.69 -10.94
CA ALA A 55 -0.44 -7.87 -9.73
C ALA A 55 0.50 -6.66 -9.94
N PHE A 56 1.58 -6.84 -10.70
CA PHE A 56 2.48 -5.75 -11.07
C PHE A 56 1.80 -4.66 -11.92
N ILE A 57 0.92 -5.04 -12.85
CA ILE A 57 0.19 -4.09 -13.69
C ILE A 57 -0.72 -3.19 -12.83
N ASP A 58 -1.37 -3.77 -11.82
CA ASP A 58 -2.26 -3.00 -10.95
C ASP A 58 -1.49 -2.11 -9.96
N VAL A 59 -0.37 -2.59 -9.44
CA VAL A 59 0.55 -1.75 -8.64
C VAL A 59 1.14 -0.60 -9.44
N ALA A 60 1.53 -0.83 -10.70
CA ALA A 60 2.02 0.24 -11.57
C ALA A 60 0.97 1.36 -11.76
N LYS A 61 -0.32 1.00 -11.88
CA LYS A 61 -1.41 1.98 -11.92
C LYS A 61 -1.58 2.71 -10.59
N GLY A 62 -1.54 1.98 -9.47
CA GLY A 62 -1.67 2.54 -8.12
C GLY A 62 -0.55 3.54 -7.80
N VAL A 63 0.71 3.18 -8.08
CA VAL A 63 1.88 4.06 -7.89
C VAL A 63 1.71 5.39 -8.62
N ARG A 64 1.13 5.40 -9.82
CA ARG A 64 0.88 6.63 -10.61
C ARG A 64 -0.18 7.55 -9.99
N MET A 65 -0.98 7.08 -9.04
CA MET A 65 -1.99 7.91 -8.36
C MET A 65 -1.42 8.68 -7.17
N PHE A 66 -0.38 8.16 -6.50
CA PHE A 66 0.21 8.78 -5.31
C PHE A 66 0.70 10.24 -5.50
N PRO A 67 1.33 10.61 -6.64
CA PRO A 67 1.69 12.01 -6.89
C PRO A 67 0.49 12.97 -6.85
N LYS A 68 -0.69 12.52 -7.31
CA LYS A 68 -1.92 13.34 -7.29
C LYS A 68 -2.48 13.50 -5.88
N LEU A 69 -2.21 12.54 -5.01
CA LEU A 69 -2.69 12.50 -3.64
C LEU A 69 -1.74 13.18 -2.64
N LYS A 70 -0.53 13.59 -3.08
CA LYS A 70 0.53 14.16 -2.24
C LYS A 70 0.94 13.25 -1.06
N VAL A 71 0.68 11.95 -1.15
CA VAL A 71 1.08 10.96 -0.16
C VAL A 71 2.37 10.28 -0.64
N PRO A 72 3.46 10.29 0.15
CA PRO A 72 4.70 9.64 -0.25
C PRO A 72 4.53 8.12 -0.18
N CYS A 73 4.77 7.44 -1.30
CA CYS A 73 4.93 5.99 -1.32
C CYS A 73 6.35 5.67 -0.86
N VAL A 74 6.51 4.93 0.23
CA VAL A 74 7.82 4.70 0.88
C VAL A 74 8.47 3.42 0.37
N ALA A 75 7.67 2.38 0.14
CA ALA A 75 8.15 1.10 -0.36
C ALA A 75 7.08 0.33 -1.16
N VAL A 76 7.53 -0.55 -2.04
CA VAL A 76 6.72 -1.65 -2.60
C VAL A 76 7.25 -2.97 -2.05
N VAL A 77 6.35 -3.77 -1.53
CA VAL A 77 6.60 -5.05 -0.89
C VAL A 77 6.03 -6.15 -1.80
N GLU A 78 6.89 -6.89 -2.48
CA GLU A 78 6.51 -8.07 -3.25
C GLU A 78 6.39 -9.24 -2.28
N ASN A 79 5.18 -9.75 -2.07
CA ASN A 79 4.85 -10.87 -1.20
C ASN A 79 4.66 -12.16 -2.02
N MET A 80 4.66 -13.32 -1.36
CA MET A 80 4.55 -14.63 -2.02
C MET A 80 5.67 -14.88 -3.04
N CYS A 81 6.88 -14.42 -2.74
CA CYS A 81 8.08 -14.70 -3.54
C CYS A 81 8.42 -16.21 -3.50
N HIS A 82 9.02 -16.74 -4.58
CA HIS A 82 9.35 -18.16 -4.74
C HIS A 82 10.19 -18.75 -3.59
N LEU A 83 9.97 -20.04 -3.29
CA LEU A 83 10.88 -20.86 -2.47
C LEU A 83 12.09 -21.32 -3.30
N ASP A 84 13.25 -21.39 -2.66
CA ASP A 84 14.44 -22.06 -3.23
C ASP A 84 14.20 -23.57 -3.38
N ALA A 85 14.79 -24.15 -4.43
CA ALA A 85 14.66 -25.56 -4.80
C ALA A 85 15.16 -26.56 -3.73
N ASP A 86 15.90 -26.07 -2.72
CA ASP A 86 16.59 -26.89 -1.72
C ASP A 86 15.78 -27.19 -0.44
N GLY A 87 14.50 -26.82 -0.38
CA GLY A 87 13.62 -27.13 0.76
C GLY A 87 14.02 -26.48 2.09
N LYS A 88 14.97 -25.52 2.07
CA LYS A 88 15.33 -24.71 3.24
C LYS A 88 14.26 -23.64 3.44
N PRO A 89 13.84 -23.35 4.68
CA PRO A 89 12.97 -22.21 4.94
C PRO A 89 13.75 -20.93 4.66
N LEU A 90 13.62 -20.41 3.44
CA LEU A 90 13.99 -19.03 3.17
C LEU A 90 13.01 -18.16 3.95
N LEU A 91 13.54 -17.43 4.93
CA LEU A 91 12.84 -16.40 5.70
C LEU A 91 12.36 -15.21 4.83
N THR A 92 12.26 -15.37 3.51
CA THR A 92 12.03 -14.26 2.58
C THR A 92 10.94 -14.64 1.58
N PHE A 93 9.74 -14.90 2.09
CA PHE A 93 8.50 -14.84 1.31
C PHE A 93 8.21 -13.42 0.75
N THR A 94 9.05 -12.44 1.08
CA THR A 94 8.81 -11.02 0.87
C THR A 94 10.06 -10.29 0.39
N ARG A 95 9.99 -9.59 -0.73
CA ARG A 95 11.04 -8.71 -1.25
C ARG A 95 10.60 -7.24 -1.14
N VAL A 96 11.40 -6.40 -0.48
CA VAL A 96 11.11 -4.97 -0.29
C VAL A 96 11.90 -4.12 -1.28
N PHE A 97 11.22 -3.21 -1.95
CA PHE A 97 11.80 -2.23 -2.87
C PHE A 97 11.60 -0.82 -2.31
N PRO A 98 12.69 -0.12 -1.93
CA PRO A 98 12.63 1.29 -1.59
C PRO A 98 12.11 2.14 -2.75
N PHE A 99 11.41 3.23 -2.46
CA PHE A 99 10.86 4.10 -3.51
C PHE A 99 11.91 4.64 -4.50
N SER A 100 13.14 4.90 -4.03
CA SER A 100 14.27 5.34 -4.87
C SER A 100 14.58 4.37 -6.02
N THR A 101 14.40 3.07 -5.80
CA THR A 101 14.62 2.01 -6.80
C THR A 101 13.43 1.69 -7.70
N LEU A 102 12.24 2.26 -7.43
CA LEU A 102 11.01 1.94 -8.18
C LEU A 102 10.96 2.61 -9.55
N ARG A 103 11.58 3.80 -9.72
CA ARG A 103 11.54 4.55 -10.99
C ARG A 103 12.12 3.78 -12.17
N THR A 104 13.12 2.93 -11.94
CA THR A 104 13.81 2.16 -12.98
C THR A 104 13.10 0.86 -13.36
N ARG A 105 12.15 0.38 -12.55
CA ARG A 105 11.53 -0.94 -12.74
C ARG A 105 10.09 -0.90 -13.26
N PHE A 106 9.42 0.24 -13.09
CA PHE A 106 8.01 0.44 -13.43
C PHE A 106 7.80 1.47 -14.56
N SER A 107 8.87 1.89 -15.25
CA SER A 107 8.81 2.76 -16.44
C SER A 107 8.55 1.98 -17.71
#